data_AF-A0A8S2VF68-F1
#
_entry.id   AF-A0A8S2VF68-F1
#
_cell.length_a   1.000
_cell.length_b   1.000
_cell.length_c   1.000
_cell.angle_alpha   90.00
_cell.angle_beta   90.00
_cell.angle_gamma   90.00
#
_symmetry.space_group_name_H-M   'P 1'
#
loop_
_entity.id
_entity.type
_entity.pdbx_description
1 polymer ?
#
loop_
_entity_poly.entity_id
_entity_poly.type
_entity_poly.pdbx_seq_one_letter_code
_entity_poly.pdbx_strand_id
1 'polypeptide(L)' 'MLKDNIIPQLEEHSSFQTMIWQQDGAPPHYGQIVRDYLDDTFLHWIGRRGTIEWPPRS' A
#
# COMPACT_ATOMS: atom_id res chain seq x y z
N MET A 1 -12.93 2.37 1.58
CA MET A 1 -12.36 2.28 2.95
C MET A 1 -10.92 2.78 2.99
N LEU A 2 -9.98 2.15 2.27
CA LEU A 2 -8.59 2.62 2.20
C LEU A 2 -8.49 4.05 1.61
N LYS A 3 -8.97 4.22 0.38
CA LYS A 3 -8.99 5.50 -0.34
C LYS A 3 -9.80 6.60 0.37
N ASP A 4 -10.94 6.22 0.95
CA ASP A 4 -11.92 7.20 1.44
C ASP A 4 -11.71 7.62 2.90
N ASN A 5 -11.02 6.79 3.71
CA ASN A 5 -10.89 7.04 5.15
C ASN A 5 -9.45 7.04 5.65
N ILE A 6 -8.56 6.21 5.08
CA ILE A 6 -7.20 6.01 5.62
C ILE A 6 -6.21 6.94 4.94
N ILE A 7 -6.17 6.94 3.60
CA ILE A 7 -5.20 7.74 2.85
C ILE A 7 -5.32 9.24 3.12
N PRO A 8 -6.52 9.86 3.16
CA PRO A 8 -6.62 11.30 3.43
C PRO A 8 -6.03 11.70 4.78
N GLN A 9 -6.13 10.84 5.79
CA GLN A 9 -5.55 11.11 7.12
C GLN A 9 -4.02 10.98 7.11
N LEU A 10 -3.48 10.12 6.26
CA LEU A 10 -2.03 9.95 6.13
C LEU A 10 -1.42 11.09 5.31
N GLU A 11 -2.14 11.61 4.31
CA GLU A 11 -1.71 12.76 3.49
C GLU A 11 -1.53 14.04 4.33
N GLU A 12 -2.29 14.20 5.42
CA GLU A 12 -2.11 15.30 6.38
C GLU A 12 -0.78 15.22 7.16
N HIS A 13 -0.13 14.06 7.18
CA HIS A 13 1.14 13.88 7.86
C HIS A 13 2.30 14.38 7.00
N SER A 14 3.18 15.20 7.59
CA SER A 14 4.31 15.83 6.87
C SER A 14 5.30 14.83 6.25
N SER A 15 5.32 13.59 6.72
CA SER A 15 6.18 12.51 6.22
C SER A 15 5.50 11.59 5.20
N PHE A 16 4.30 11.93 4.69
CA PHE A 16 3.55 11.05 3.80
C PHE A 16 4.37 10.60 2.57
N GLN A 17 5.09 11.52 1.95
CA GLN A 17 5.88 11.24 0.74
C GLN A 17 7.04 10.26 0.95
N THR A 18 7.50 10.09 2.19
CA THR A 18 8.61 9.18 2.53
C THR A 18 8.12 7.93 3.29
N MET A 19 6.81 7.80 3.46
CA MET A 19 6.20 6.67 4.16
C MET A 19 6.23 5.42 3.27
N ILE A 20 6.54 4.27 3.89
CA ILE A 20 6.42 2.97 3.24
C ILE A 20 5.13 2.32 3.72
N TRP A 21 4.21 2.04 2.79
CA TRP A 21 2.98 1.32 3.10
C TRP A 21 3.23 -0.19 3.13
N GLN A 22 2.60 -0.92 4.05
CA GLN A 22 2.70 -2.38 4.11
C GLN A 22 1.31 -3.02 4.09
N GLN A 23 1.09 -3.95 3.17
CA GLN A 23 -0.17 -4.67 3.04
C GLN A 23 -0.01 -6.16 3.37
N ASP A 24 -0.95 -6.72 4.14
CA ASP A 24 -0.92 -8.09 4.69
C ASP A 24 -1.18 -9.22 3.66
N GLY A 25 -1.51 -8.87 2.41
CA GLY A 25 -1.66 -9.82 1.31
C GLY A 25 -2.86 -10.77 1.42
N ALA A 26 -3.86 -10.45 2.25
CA ALA A 26 -5.09 -11.25 2.35
C ALA A 26 -5.81 -11.37 0.99
N PRO A 27 -6.58 -12.44 0.71
CA PRO A 27 -7.26 -12.61 -0.57
C PRO A 27 -8.12 -11.42 -1.05
N PRO A 28 -8.86 -10.69 -0.18
CA PRO A 28 -9.61 -9.50 -0.58
C PRO A 28 -8.72 -8.33 -1.00
N HIS A 29 -7.44 -8.37 -0.60
CA HIS A 29 -6.46 -7.31 -0.70
C HIS A 29 -5.54 -7.47 -1.92
N TYR A 30 -5.62 -8.61 -2.63
CA TYR A 30 -4.80 -8.93 -3.80
C TYR A 30 -5.36 -8.42 -5.14
N GLY A 31 -6.51 -7.73 -5.13
CA GLY A 31 -7.12 -7.19 -6.33
C GLY A 31 -6.18 -6.27 -7.10
N GLN A 32 -6.19 -6.35 -8.44
CA GLN A 32 -5.38 -5.47 -9.29
C GLN A 32 -5.66 -3.99 -9.01
N ILE A 33 -6.94 -3.63 -8.81
CA ILE A 33 -7.36 -2.26 -8.46
C ILE A 33 -6.68 -1.75 -7.19
N VAL A 34 -6.46 -2.62 -6.20
CA VAL A 34 -5.79 -2.21 -4.96
C VAL A 34 -4.31 -1.97 -5.22
N ARG A 35 -3.66 -2.80 -6.03
CA ARG A 35 -2.25 -2.64 -6.38
C ARG A 35 -2.00 -1.39 -7.21
N ASP A 36 -2.81 -1.17 -8.25
CA ASP A 36 -2.71 0.03 -9.10
C ASP A 36 -2.86 1.30 -8.23
N TYR A 37 -3.82 1.29 -7.30
CA TYR A 37 -4.00 2.41 -6.39
C TYR A 37 -2.80 2.62 -5.46
N LEU A 38 -2.17 1.55 -4.95
CA LEU A 38 -1.00 1.67 -4.10
C LEU A 38 0.25 2.12 -4.87
N ASP A 39 0.41 1.69 -6.12
CA ASP A 39 1.49 2.12 -7.02
C ASP A 39 1.36 3.61 -7.37
N ASP A 40 0.13 4.12 -7.53
CA ASP A 40 -0.13 5.55 -7.80
C ASP A 40 0.02 6.42 -6.54
N THR A 41 -0.25 5.87 -5.35
CA THR A 41 -0.34 6.63 -4.10
C THR A 41 0.99 6.70 -3.33
N PHE A 42 1.75 5.60 -3.31
CA PHE A 42 2.97 5.50 -2.51
C PHE A 42 4.20 5.30 -3.39
N LEU A 43 5.29 6.01 -3.09
CA LEU A 43 6.56 5.81 -3.77
C LEU A 43 7.09 4.38 -3.56
N HIS A 44 6.89 3.85 -2.35
CA HIS A 44 7.28 2.50 -1.99
C HIS A 44 6.20 1.85 -1.12
N TRP A 45 5.84 0.61 -1.45
CA TRP A 45 5.01 -0.21 -0.57
C TRP A 45 5.42 -1.68 -0.63
N ILE A 46 5.18 -2.38 0.47
CA ILE A 46 5.52 -3.78 0.66
C ILE A 46 4.25 -4.63 0.57
N GLY A 47 4.28 -5.64 -0.29
CA GLY A 47 3.17 -6.55 -0.46
C GLY A 47 3.42 -7.53 -1.59
N ARG A 48 2.46 -8.41 -1.83
CA ARG A 48 2.55 -9.36 -2.94
C ARG A 48 2.42 -8.60 -4.26
N ARG A 49 3.46 -8.64 -5.10
CA ARG A 49 3.60 -7.83 -6.33
C ARG A 49 3.61 -6.31 -6.09
N GLY A 50 4.07 -5.86 -4.92
CA GLY A 50 4.30 -4.43 -4.67
C GLY A 50 5.68 -3.98 -5.13
N THR A 51 6.00 -2.70 -4.92
CA THR A 51 7.33 -2.14 -5.19
C THR A 51 8.43 -2.92 -4.47
N ILE A 52 8.12 -3.38 -3.26
CA ILE A 52 8.94 -4.30 -2.48
C ILE A 52 8.13 -5.59 -2.31
N GLU A 53 8.58 -6.68 -2.96
CA GLU A 53 7.93 -7.99 -2.83
C GLU A 53 8.02 -8.48 -1.37
N TRP A 54 6.88 -8.90 -0.83
CA TRP A 54 6.86 -9.58 0.46
C TRP A 54 7.61 -10.93 0.33
N PRO A 55 8.59 -11.23 1.21
CA PRO A 55 9.32 -12.49 1.09
C PRO A 55 8.37 -13.69 1.21
N PRO A 56 8.66 -14.81 0.50
CA PRO A 56 7.95 -16.06 0.72
C PRO A 56 8.00 -16.39 2.21
N ARG A 57 6.86 -16.77 2.81
CA ARG A 57 6.87 -17.19 4.21
C ARG A 57 7.84 -18.37 4.34
N SER A 58 8.79 -18.29 5.29
CA SER A 58 9.60 -19.43 5.72
C SER A 58 8.72 -20.58 6.23
#